data_AF-A0A433DET9-F1
#
_entry.id   AF-A0A433DET9-F1
#
_cell.length_a   1.000
_cell.length_b   1.000
_cell.length_c   1.000
_cell.angle_alpha   90.00
_cell.angle_beta   90.00
_cell.angle_gamma   90.00
#
_symmetry.space_group_name_H-M   'P 1'
#
loop_
_entity.id
_entity.type
_entity.pdbx_description
1 polymer ?
#
loop_
_entity_poly.entity_id
_entity_poly.type
_entity_poly.pdbx_seq_one_letter_code
_entity_poly.pdbx_strand_id
1 'polypeptide(L)'
;VVLKLILSNVDREEVVDRIHKYLQEVGQETRAGLIPIDKFVINKGLNKSPEDYADAKSQPHVQVALRMKQRGVSVRAGDTVPYVICTAEGVADGTKTGFAERAYHPDDLKREGSTLTPEWYLGQQVHPPIGRLCAPIEGTDSARIADCLGLDSSRYHAASSSGLAASEEMYTLDSLITDEERFRDVDHFKARCRLCQQSGKFEGLIRGERDKAIPGLMCPNPTCNETLSVHSLRAQLLMVIRNHVKRYYEGWMVCDDTACGAKTRMMSVYGRRCLSAGCRGTMKYEVRLE
;
A
#
# COMPACT_ATOMS: atom_id res chain seq x y z
N VAL A 1 17.45 15.96 -9.87
CA VAL A 1 16.88 16.80 -10.95
C VAL A 1 15.59 17.44 -10.48
N VAL A 2 14.59 16.65 -10.06
CA VAL A 2 13.29 17.12 -9.53
C VAL A 2 13.40 18.24 -8.49
N LEU A 3 14.20 18.06 -7.42
CA LEU A 3 14.36 19.10 -6.39
C LEU A 3 14.91 20.43 -6.94
N LYS A 4 15.81 20.38 -7.95
CA LYS A 4 16.35 21.59 -8.57
C LYS A 4 15.30 22.31 -9.41
N LEU A 5 14.38 21.57 -10.04
CA LEU A 5 13.25 22.14 -10.79
C LEU A 5 12.25 22.80 -9.83
N ILE A 6 11.95 22.14 -8.70
CA ILE A 6 11.05 22.69 -7.67
C ILE A 6 11.62 23.98 -7.07
N LEU A 7 12.92 24.05 -6.84
CA LEU A 7 13.59 25.23 -6.27
C LEU A 7 14.04 26.25 -7.34
N SER A 8 13.60 26.12 -8.58
CA SER A 8 13.94 27.06 -9.66
C SER A 8 12.98 28.25 -9.69
N ASN A 9 13.41 29.36 -10.30
CA ASN A 9 12.58 30.56 -10.50
C ASN A 9 11.61 30.43 -11.68
N VAL A 10 11.23 29.20 -12.04
CA VAL A 10 10.34 28.91 -13.16
C VAL A 10 8.90 28.87 -12.64
N ASP A 11 7.94 29.20 -13.49
CA ASP A 11 6.53 29.21 -13.13
C ASP A 11 6.04 27.82 -12.68
N ARG A 12 5.05 27.77 -11.79
CA ARG A 12 4.62 26.52 -11.12
C ARG A 12 4.13 25.49 -12.13
N GLU A 13 3.33 25.94 -13.11
CA GLU A 13 2.76 25.07 -14.14
C GLU A 13 3.86 24.47 -15.02
N GLU A 14 4.87 25.27 -15.37
CA GLU A 14 6.00 24.82 -16.18
C GLU A 14 6.94 23.87 -15.39
N VAL A 15 7.10 24.08 -14.09
CA VAL A 15 7.82 23.14 -13.22
C VAL A 15 7.13 21.78 -13.18
N VAL A 16 5.80 21.76 -13.01
CA VAL A 16 5.02 20.51 -12.97
C VAL A 16 5.13 19.75 -14.30
N ASP A 17 4.98 20.43 -15.44
CA ASP A 17 5.08 19.82 -16.76
C ASP A 17 6.48 19.23 -17.02
N ARG A 18 7.54 19.97 -16.66
CA ARG A 18 8.93 19.48 -16.77
C ARG A 18 9.18 18.28 -15.87
N ILE A 19 8.59 18.25 -14.67
CA ILE A 19 8.69 17.08 -13.78
C ILE A 19 7.99 15.89 -14.41
N HIS A 20 6.76 16.03 -14.90
CA HIS A 20 6.01 14.93 -15.53
C HIS A 20 6.74 14.38 -16.75
N LYS A 21 7.25 15.23 -17.62
CA LYS A 21 8.05 14.82 -18.79
C LYS A 21 9.32 14.06 -18.39
N TYR A 22 10.05 14.56 -17.40
CA TYR A 22 11.24 13.89 -16.90
C TYR A 22 10.93 12.51 -16.30
N LEU A 23 9.81 12.37 -15.58
CA LEU A 23 9.39 11.08 -15.03
C LEU A 23 9.02 10.07 -16.13
N GLN A 24 8.39 10.53 -17.21
CA GLN A 24 8.11 9.71 -18.39
C GLN A 24 9.39 9.21 -19.06
N GLU A 25 10.36 10.09 -19.27
CA GLU A 25 11.67 9.74 -19.83
C GLU A 25 12.37 8.70 -18.95
N VAL A 26 12.43 8.93 -17.63
CA VAL A 26 13.02 7.96 -16.68
C VAL A 26 12.30 6.61 -16.74
N GLY A 27 10.97 6.59 -16.79
CA GLY A 27 10.20 5.36 -16.92
C GLY A 27 10.52 4.60 -18.21
N GLN A 28 10.70 5.31 -19.33
CA GLN A 28 11.06 4.73 -20.62
C GLN A 28 12.50 4.20 -20.63
N GLU A 29 13.48 4.99 -20.17
CA GLU A 29 14.89 4.60 -20.10
C GLU A 29 15.11 3.38 -19.19
N THR A 30 14.38 3.31 -18.07
CA THR A 30 14.47 2.19 -17.13
C THR A 30 13.97 0.89 -17.77
N ARG A 31 12.84 0.93 -18.51
CA ARG A 31 12.31 -0.26 -19.22
C ARG A 31 13.14 -0.63 -20.45
N ALA A 32 13.71 0.35 -21.12
CA ALA A 32 14.61 0.14 -22.27
C ALA A 32 15.98 -0.42 -21.86
N GLY A 33 16.26 -0.54 -20.55
CA GLY A 33 17.55 -1.07 -20.06
C GLY A 33 18.73 -0.14 -20.32
N LEU A 34 18.48 1.15 -20.53
CA LEU A 34 19.53 2.15 -20.82
C LEU A 34 20.28 2.59 -19.54
N ILE A 35 19.72 2.33 -18.37
CA ILE A 35 20.31 2.69 -17.08
C ILE A 35 21.31 1.59 -16.64
N PRO A 36 22.57 1.94 -16.30
CA PRO A 36 23.55 0.98 -15.80
C PRO A 36 23.10 0.27 -14.53
N ILE A 37 23.45 -1.02 -14.40
CA ILE A 37 23.12 -1.86 -13.25
C ILE A 37 23.56 -1.24 -11.91
N ASP A 38 24.67 -0.51 -11.89
CA ASP A 38 25.22 0.13 -10.68
C ASP A 38 24.24 1.12 -10.04
N LYS A 39 23.29 1.66 -10.79
CA LYS A 39 22.24 2.55 -10.29
C LYS A 39 21.10 1.82 -9.57
N PHE A 40 21.00 0.51 -9.75
CA PHE A 40 19.97 -0.34 -9.13
C PHE A 40 20.47 -1.05 -7.87
N VAL A 41 21.78 -0.97 -7.57
CA VAL A 41 22.38 -1.63 -6.40
C VAL A 41 21.91 -0.95 -5.12
N ILE A 42 21.24 -1.72 -4.25
CA ILE A 42 20.81 -1.27 -2.94
C ILE A 42 21.77 -1.83 -1.90
N ASN A 43 22.36 -0.95 -1.09
CA ASN A 43 23.29 -1.31 -0.02
C ASN A 43 22.55 -1.30 1.32
N LYS A 44 22.60 -2.42 2.06
CA LYS A 44 22.03 -2.48 3.41
C LYS A 44 22.95 -3.21 4.38
N GLY A 45 23.18 -2.60 5.53
CA GLY A 45 23.99 -3.16 6.62
C GLY A 45 23.24 -4.25 7.38
N LEU A 46 23.97 -5.28 7.81
CA LEU A 46 23.49 -6.30 8.73
C LEU A 46 23.74 -5.85 10.17
N ASN A 47 22.69 -5.78 10.99
CA ASN A 47 22.82 -5.44 12.42
C ASN A 47 23.07 -6.67 13.32
N LYS A 48 22.79 -7.87 12.81
CA LYS A 48 22.95 -9.17 13.47
C LYS A 48 23.47 -10.19 12.46
N SER A 49 23.83 -11.38 12.92
CA SER A 49 24.19 -12.48 12.01
C SER A 49 22.98 -12.83 11.13
N PRO A 50 23.17 -13.20 9.85
CA PRO A 50 22.06 -13.52 8.94
C PRO A 50 21.09 -14.59 9.45
N GLU A 51 21.55 -15.50 10.31
CA GLU A 51 20.76 -16.59 10.91
C GLU A 51 19.87 -16.12 12.08
N ASP A 52 20.20 -14.99 12.70
CA ASP A 52 19.48 -14.48 13.89
C ASP A 52 18.24 -13.64 13.52
N TYR A 53 17.94 -13.50 12.23
CA TYR A 53 16.77 -12.76 11.75
C TYR A 53 15.53 -13.68 11.68
N ALA A 54 14.58 -13.46 12.59
CA ALA A 54 13.30 -14.20 12.61
C ALA A 54 12.47 -14.01 11.32
N ASP A 55 12.67 -12.89 10.62
CA ASP A 55 11.97 -12.48 9.42
C ASP A 55 12.85 -12.52 8.15
N ALA A 56 13.90 -13.36 8.16
CA ALA A 56 14.87 -13.49 7.06
C ALA A 56 14.22 -13.64 5.67
N LYS A 57 13.06 -14.32 5.56
CA LYS A 57 12.33 -14.52 4.29
C LYS A 57 11.74 -13.24 3.69
N SER A 58 11.56 -12.19 4.50
CA SER A 58 11.00 -10.90 4.08
C SER A 58 12.07 -9.83 3.82
N GLN A 59 13.33 -10.13 4.16
CA GLN A 59 14.44 -9.17 4.10
C GLN A 59 15.42 -9.51 2.96
N PRO A 60 15.49 -8.69 1.88
CA PRO A 60 16.33 -8.95 0.70
C PRO A 60 17.83 -9.16 1.02
N HIS A 61 18.44 -8.18 1.71
CA HIS A 61 19.84 -8.24 2.16
C HIS A 61 20.18 -9.46 3.03
N VAL A 62 19.25 -9.96 3.84
CA VAL A 62 19.47 -11.16 4.66
C VAL A 62 19.44 -12.42 3.79
N GLN A 63 18.53 -12.51 2.81
CA GLN A 63 18.49 -13.60 1.84
C GLN A 63 19.79 -13.68 1.03
N VAL A 64 20.28 -12.53 0.54
CA VAL A 64 21.56 -12.46 -0.19
C VAL A 64 22.72 -12.86 0.72
N ALA A 65 22.77 -12.37 1.95
CA ALA A 65 23.81 -12.75 2.93
C ALA A 65 23.82 -14.26 3.22
N LEU A 66 22.64 -14.89 3.37
CA LEU A 66 22.51 -16.34 3.56
C LEU A 66 23.04 -17.11 2.35
N ARG A 67 22.72 -16.67 1.12
CA ARG A 67 23.25 -17.28 -0.12
C ARG A 67 24.76 -17.11 -0.26
N MET A 68 25.31 -15.95 0.11
CA MET A 68 26.75 -15.71 0.14
C MET A 68 27.45 -16.66 1.13
N LYS A 69 26.86 -16.85 2.32
CA LYS A 69 27.38 -17.80 3.33
C LYS A 69 27.35 -19.25 2.85
N GLN A 70 26.29 -19.68 2.15
CA GLN A 70 26.19 -21.01 1.53
C GLN A 70 27.27 -21.26 0.47
N ARG A 71 27.73 -20.20 -0.21
CA ARG A 71 28.83 -20.26 -1.19
C ARG A 71 30.22 -20.16 -0.56
N GLY A 72 30.31 -20.12 0.78
CA GLY A 72 31.57 -20.04 1.51
C GLY A 72 32.11 -18.62 1.70
N VAL A 73 31.36 -17.57 1.34
CA VAL A 73 31.74 -16.18 1.63
C VAL A 73 31.35 -15.84 3.05
N SER A 74 32.31 -15.45 3.88
CA SER A 74 32.03 -15.04 5.27
C SER A 74 31.33 -13.70 5.31
N VAL A 75 30.13 -13.65 5.88
CA VAL A 75 29.36 -12.42 6.13
C VAL A 75 29.03 -12.33 7.61
N ARG A 76 29.30 -11.18 8.24
CA ARG A 76 29.16 -10.94 9.68
C ARG A 76 28.21 -9.77 9.97
N ALA A 77 27.80 -9.66 11.23
CA ALA A 77 27.13 -8.46 11.71
C ALA A 77 28.06 -7.25 11.56
N GLY A 78 27.54 -6.15 11.01
CA GLY A 78 28.27 -4.94 10.64
C GLY A 78 28.57 -4.83 9.14
N ASP A 79 28.51 -5.93 8.39
CA ASP A 79 28.82 -5.90 6.96
C ASP A 79 27.69 -5.28 6.13
N THR A 80 28.06 -4.58 5.06
CA THR A 80 27.11 -4.02 4.08
C THR A 80 26.93 -5.00 2.93
N VAL A 81 25.68 -5.40 2.70
CA VAL A 81 25.33 -6.36 1.65
C VAL A 81 24.68 -5.60 0.49
N PRO A 82 25.32 -5.56 -0.70
CA PRO A 82 24.71 -5.03 -1.91
C PRO A 82 23.75 -6.08 -2.50
N TYR A 83 22.58 -5.63 -2.95
CA TYR A 83 21.63 -6.49 -3.65
C TYR A 83 20.87 -5.75 -4.76
N VAL A 84 20.36 -6.54 -5.70
CA VAL A 84 19.47 -6.13 -6.78
C VAL A 84 18.26 -7.08 -6.85
N ILE A 85 17.09 -6.56 -7.18
CA ILE A 85 15.86 -7.33 -7.39
C ILE A 85 15.72 -7.72 -8.87
N CYS A 86 15.54 -9.01 -9.12
CA CYS A 86 15.42 -9.59 -10.46
C CYS A 86 14.06 -10.25 -10.70
N THR A 87 13.64 -10.39 -11.96
CA THR A 87 12.50 -11.24 -12.34
C THR A 87 13.01 -12.68 -12.43
N ALA A 88 12.39 -13.60 -11.70
CA ALA A 88 12.61 -15.03 -11.92
C ALA A 88 11.76 -15.47 -13.12
N GLU A 89 12.34 -16.20 -14.06
CA GLU A 89 11.57 -16.85 -15.13
C GLU A 89 10.57 -17.83 -14.50
N GLY A 90 9.28 -17.66 -14.80
CA GLY A 90 8.22 -18.58 -14.36
C GLY A 90 7.39 -18.16 -13.13
N VAL A 91 7.57 -16.96 -12.57
CA VAL A 91 6.70 -16.43 -11.50
C VAL A 91 5.97 -15.18 -11.99
N ALA A 92 4.65 -15.30 -12.15
CA ALA A 92 3.78 -14.20 -12.57
C ALA A 92 3.85 -13.01 -11.60
N ASP A 93 3.81 -11.79 -12.16
CA ASP A 93 3.62 -10.54 -11.43
C ASP A 93 2.30 -10.60 -10.64
N GLY A 94 2.41 -10.84 -9.33
CA GLY A 94 1.23 -10.84 -8.44
C GLY A 94 1.28 -11.85 -7.29
N THR A 95 2.20 -12.81 -7.31
CA THR A 95 2.35 -13.72 -6.16
C THR A 95 3.06 -12.99 -5.03
N LYS A 96 2.42 -12.91 -3.85
CA LYS A 96 2.99 -12.42 -2.58
C LYS A 96 4.13 -13.30 -2.03
N THR A 97 4.82 -14.06 -2.89
CA THR A 97 6.11 -14.69 -2.57
C THR A 97 7.14 -13.56 -2.53
N GLY A 98 7.82 -13.43 -1.39
CA GLY A 98 8.50 -12.20 -1.01
C GLY A 98 9.50 -11.72 -2.05
N PHE A 99 9.42 -10.46 -2.47
CA PHE A 99 10.44 -9.78 -3.29
C PHE A 99 11.88 -9.98 -2.74
N ALA A 100 12.00 -10.28 -1.44
CA ALA A 100 13.24 -10.67 -0.79
C ALA A 100 13.88 -11.95 -1.35
N GLU A 101 13.11 -12.92 -1.80
CA GLU A 101 13.63 -14.15 -2.43
C GLU A 101 14.21 -13.87 -3.83
N ARG A 102 13.71 -12.81 -4.48
CA ARG A 102 14.16 -12.30 -5.79
C ARG A 102 15.38 -11.39 -5.71
N ALA A 103 15.98 -11.25 -4.53
CA ALA A 103 17.16 -10.44 -4.32
C ALA A 103 18.44 -11.23 -4.59
N TYR A 104 19.32 -10.69 -5.42
CA TYR A 104 20.60 -11.30 -5.81
C TYR A 104 21.75 -10.32 -5.60
N HIS A 105 22.96 -10.84 -5.45
CA HIS A 105 24.16 -10.02 -5.45
C HIS A 105 24.43 -9.51 -6.89
N PRO A 106 24.88 -8.26 -7.09
CA PRO A 106 25.11 -7.70 -8.43
C PRO A 106 26.09 -8.54 -9.28
N ASP A 107 27.08 -9.19 -8.66
CA ASP A 107 28.02 -10.07 -9.37
C ASP A 107 27.38 -11.39 -9.86
N ASP A 108 26.30 -11.83 -9.23
CA ASP A 108 25.57 -13.03 -9.63
C ASP A 108 24.72 -12.77 -10.86
N LEU A 109 24.21 -11.54 -10.98
CA LEU A 109 23.38 -11.15 -12.11
C LEU A 109 24.14 -11.21 -13.44
N LYS A 110 25.44 -10.92 -13.41
CA LYS A 110 26.33 -11.03 -14.58
C LYS A 110 26.50 -12.48 -15.07
N ARG A 111 26.18 -13.48 -14.25
CA ARG A 111 26.39 -14.91 -14.53
C ARG A 111 25.11 -15.67 -14.86
N GLU A 112 23.97 -15.30 -14.27
CA GLU A 112 22.76 -16.16 -14.27
C GLU A 112 21.62 -15.75 -15.23
N GLY A 113 21.87 -14.91 -16.25
CA GLY A 113 20.85 -14.62 -17.28
C GLY A 113 19.54 -14.00 -16.76
N SER A 114 19.52 -13.55 -15.49
CA SER A 114 18.34 -12.97 -14.88
C SER A 114 18.20 -11.50 -15.27
N THR A 115 16.98 -11.10 -15.61
CA THR A 115 16.67 -9.70 -15.98
C THR A 115 16.27 -8.90 -14.74
N LEU A 116 16.65 -7.62 -14.70
CA LEU A 116 16.17 -6.70 -13.65
C LEU A 116 14.64 -6.55 -13.73
N THR A 117 14.01 -6.14 -12.63
CA THR A 117 12.56 -5.81 -12.60
C THR A 117 12.35 -4.29 -12.54
N PRO A 118 12.32 -3.57 -13.68
CA PRO A 118 12.11 -2.12 -13.73
C PRO A 118 10.92 -1.64 -12.89
N GLU A 119 9.80 -2.36 -12.96
CA GLU A 119 8.51 -2.00 -12.36
C GLU A 119 8.61 -1.89 -10.83
N TRP A 120 9.39 -2.78 -10.22
CA TRP A 120 9.60 -2.77 -8.77
C TRP A 120 10.39 -1.54 -8.32
N TYR A 121 11.43 -1.14 -9.06
CA TYR A 121 12.21 0.05 -8.72
C TYR A 121 11.41 1.33 -8.95
N LEU A 122 10.66 1.42 -10.06
CA LEU A 122 9.81 2.57 -10.34
C LEU A 122 8.76 2.75 -9.24
N GLY A 123 8.08 1.66 -8.82
CA GLY A 123 7.04 1.72 -7.80
C GLY A 123 7.55 1.85 -6.36
N GLN A 124 8.61 1.13 -5.98
CA GLN A 124 9.06 1.06 -4.59
C GLN A 124 10.19 2.03 -4.24
N GLN A 125 11.01 2.44 -5.22
CA GLN A 125 12.19 3.30 -4.99
C GLN A 125 12.01 4.72 -5.54
N VAL A 126 11.46 4.86 -6.76
CA VAL A 126 11.36 6.17 -7.43
C VAL A 126 10.08 6.90 -7.03
N HIS A 127 8.93 6.22 -7.06
CA HIS A 127 7.64 6.83 -6.78
C HIS A 127 7.53 7.43 -5.36
N PRO A 128 7.90 6.73 -4.26
CA PRO A 128 7.65 7.26 -2.91
C PRO A 128 8.40 8.56 -2.58
N PRO A 129 9.71 8.71 -2.90
CA PRO A 129 10.41 9.98 -2.70
C PRO A 129 9.83 11.13 -3.52
N ILE A 130 9.45 10.87 -4.77
CA ILE A 130 8.93 11.91 -5.68
C ILE A 130 7.51 12.31 -5.28
N GLY A 131 6.68 11.34 -4.92
CA GLY A 131 5.37 11.57 -4.33
C GLY A 131 5.44 12.49 -3.10
N ARG A 132 6.39 12.26 -2.18
CA ARG A 132 6.58 13.14 -1.02
C ARG A 132 7.04 14.55 -1.38
N LEU A 133 7.93 14.70 -2.37
CA LEU A 133 8.42 16.01 -2.80
C LEU A 133 7.34 16.83 -3.51
N CYS A 134 6.51 16.17 -4.31
CA CYS A 134 5.49 16.82 -5.12
C CYS A 134 4.13 16.92 -4.41
N ALA A 135 3.92 16.26 -3.27
CA ALA A 135 2.65 16.29 -2.56
C ALA A 135 2.15 17.69 -2.16
N PRO A 136 3.02 18.66 -1.77
CA PRO A 136 2.57 20.02 -1.48
C PRO A 136 2.26 20.86 -2.72
N ILE A 137 2.53 20.36 -3.93
CA ILE A 137 2.40 21.11 -5.18
C ILE A 137 1.00 20.85 -5.74
N GLU A 138 0.15 21.87 -5.72
CA GLU A 138 -1.16 21.82 -6.38
C GLU A 138 -1.01 21.61 -7.90
N GLY A 139 -1.83 20.71 -8.45
CA GLY A 139 -1.81 20.33 -9.87
C GLY A 139 -1.11 18.99 -10.17
N THR A 140 -0.54 18.34 -9.15
CA THR A 140 -0.03 16.97 -9.25
C THR A 140 -0.47 16.14 -8.05
N ASP A 141 -0.76 14.87 -8.28
CA ASP A 141 -1.10 13.92 -7.24
C ASP A 141 -0.28 12.62 -7.40
N SER A 142 -0.36 11.76 -6.38
CA SER A 142 0.36 10.49 -6.35
C SER A 142 -0.01 9.58 -7.54
N ALA A 143 -1.26 9.67 -8.03
CA ALA A 143 -1.74 8.91 -9.17
C ALA A 143 -1.16 9.43 -10.50
N ARG A 144 -1.15 10.75 -10.73
CA ARG A 144 -0.48 11.37 -11.89
C ARG A 144 1.00 11.03 -11.96
N ILE A 145 1.69 10.99 -10.82
CA ILE A 145 3.11 10.60 -10.76
C ILE A 145 3.28 9.13 -11.14
N ALA A 146 2.38 8.26 -10.67
CA ALA A 146 2.38 6.84 -11.05
C ALA A 146 2.14 6.67 -12.55
N ASP A 147 1.16 7.37 -13.12
CA ASP A 147 0.87 7.37 -14.56
C ASP A 147 2.07 7.84 -15.39
N CYS A 148 2.75 8.92 -14.95
CA CYS A 148 3.94 9.43 -15.64
C CYS A 148 5.08 8.41 -15.61
N LEU A 149 5.24 7.66 -14.52
CA LEU A 149 6.20 6.56 -14.45
C LEU A 149 5.74 5.33 -15.24
N GLY A 150 4.51 5.30 -15.75
CA GLY A 150 3.85 4.18 -16.42
C GLY A 150 3.55 3.00 -15.49
N LEU A 151 3.16 3.33 -14.26
CA LEU A 151 2.62 2.41 -13.26
C LEU A 151 1.09 2.53 -13.25
N ASP A 152 0.43 1.50 -12.74
CA ASP A 152 -1.04 1.45 -12.62
C ASP A 152 -1.56 2.45 -11.56
N SER A 153 -2.09 3.60 -12.00
CA SER A 153 -2.62 4.68 -11.15
C SER A 153 -3.68 4.22 -10.15
N SER A 154 -4.47 3.20 -10.50
CA SER A 154 -5.52 2.66 -9.62
C SER A 154 -4.99 2.21 -8.25
N ARG A 155 -3.72 1.75 -8.19
CA ARG A 155 -3.07 1.29 -6.96
C ARG A 155 -2.62 2.44 -6.05
N TYR A 156 -2.54 3.65 -6.57
CA TYR A 156 -1.98 4.82 -5.88
C TYR A 156 -3.04 5.86 -5.49
N HIS A 157 -4.28 5.71 -5.95
CA HIS A 157 -5.43 6.48 -5.45
C HIS A 157 -5.78 6.14 -3.98
N ALA A 158 -5.59 4.89 -3.54
CA ALA A 158 -5.86 4.48 -2.16
C ALA A 158 -4.83 4.99 -1.14
N ALA A 159 -3.64 5.39 -1.59
CA ALA A 159 -2.57 5.89 -0.71
C ALA A 159 -2.68 7.40 -0.43
N SER A 160 -3.41 8.16 -1.26
CA SER A 160 -3.59 9.61 -1.11
C SER A 160 -4.67 9.97 -0.07
N SER A 161 -5.60 9.07 0.24
CA SER A 161 -6.67 9.31 1.23
C SER A 161 -6.25 9.12 2.69
N SER A 162 -5.02 8.67 2.99
CA SER A 162 -4.65 8.26 4.36
C SER A 162 -3.49 9.04 5.02
N GLY A 163 -3.01 10.15 4.44
CA GLY A 163 -1.87 10.79 5.11
C GLY A 163 -1.33 12.18 4.80
N LEU A 164 -1.83 12.97 3.82
CA LEU A 164 -1.20 14.27 3.51
C LEU A 164 -2.10 15.50 3.55
N ALA A 165 -3.37 15.37 3.92
CA ALA A 165 -4.26 16.52 4.17
C ALA A 165 -4.31 16.93 5.66
N ALA A 166 -3.17 16.92 6.36
CA ALA A 166 -3.10 17.28 7.78
C ALA A 166 -2.25 18.53 8.05
N SER A 167 -2.25 19.48 7.11
CA SER A 167 -1.84 20.85 7.37
C SER A 167 -2.88 21.80 6.80
N GLU A 168 -3.68 22.37 7.71
CA GLU A 168 -4.66 23.46 7.49
C GLU A 168 -5.97 23.14 6.75
N GLU A 169 -6.57 21.96 6.97
CA GLU A 169 -8.00 21.80 6.66
C GLU A 169 -8.85 22.43 7.77
N MET A 170 -9.51 23.53 7.41
CA MET A 170 -10.69 24.05 8.09
C MET A 170 -11.66 22.89 8.30
N TYR A 171 -11.89 22.47 9.54
CA TYR A 171 -12.81 21.37 9.88
C TYR A 171 -14.18 21.60 9.23
N THR A 172 -14.45 20.98 8.09
CA THR A 172 -15.79 20.90 7.54
C THR A 172 -16.59 20.02 8.50
N LEU A 173 -17.57 20.60 9.19
CA LEU A 173 -18.46 19.85 10.05
C LEU A 173 -19.06 18.69 9.23
N ASP A 174 -19.03 17.47 9.77
CA ASP A 174 -19.58 16.24 9.18
C ASP A 174 -21.02 16.37 8.61
N SER A 175 -21.75 17.39 9.04
CA SER A 175 -23.10 17.72 8.58
C SER A 175 -23.14 18.37 7.19
N LEU A 176 -22.00 18.78 6.63
CA LEU A 176 -21.89 19.42 5.31
C LEU A 176 -21.45 18.44 4.21
N ILE A 177 -21.04 17.23 4.60
CA ILE A 177 -20.62 16.16 3.68
C ILE A 177 -21.86 15.34 3.32
N THR A 178 -22.02 14.95 2.06
CA THR A 178 -23.18 14.11 1.66
C THR A 178 -23.03 12.70 2.22
N ASP A 179 -24.15 12.00 2.42
CA ASP A 179 -24.14 10.63 2.95
C ASP A 179 -23.33 9.67 2.06
N GLU A 180 -23.33 9.88 0.73
CA GLU A 180 -22.53 9.07 -0.21
C GLU A 180 -21.03 9.22 0.02
N GLU A 181 -20.56 10.43 0.34
CA GLU A 181 -19.14 10.67 0.60
C GLU A 181 -18.77 10.22 2.01
N ARG A 182 -19.64 10.51 2.99
CA ARG A 182 -19.45 10.13 4.39
C ARG A 182 -19.35 8.63 4.59
N PHE A 183 -20.15 7.84 3.87
CA PHE A 183 -20.19 6.38 4.03
C PHE A 183 -19.48 5.62 2.91
N ARG A 184 -18.68 6.31 2.07
CA ARG A 184 -17.99 5.72 0.90
C ARG A 184 -17.15 4.49 1.25
N ASP A 185 -16.39 4.57 2.34
CA ASP A 185 -15.44 3.54 2.76
C ASP A 185 -16.01 2.58 3.83
N VAL A 186 -17.33 2.61 4.07
CA VAL A 186 -17.98 1.79 5.10
C VAL A 186 -18.29 0.38 4.61
N ASP A 187 -18.00 -0.59 5.47
CA ASP A 187 -18.39 -1.98 5.29
C ASP A 187 -19.93 -2.10 5.31
N HIS A 188 -20.51 -2.49 4.18
CA HIS A 188 -21.96 -2.57 4.05
C HIS A 188 -22.54 -3.80 4.77
N PHE A 189 -23.65 -3.60 5.50
CA PHE A 189 -24.34 -4.69 6.18
C PHE A 189 -24.93 -5.70 5.17
N LYS A 190 -24.58 -6.98 5.35
CA LYS A 190 -25.10 -8.09 4.55
C LYS A 190 -26.07 -8.91 5.37
N ALA A 191 -27.36 -8.86 5.00
CA ALA A 191 -28.39 -9.63 5.66
C ALA A 191 -28.45 -11.05 5.09
N ARG A 192 -28.44 -12.06 5.98
CA ARG A 192 -28.59 -13.48 5.64
C ARG A 192 -30.02 -13.94 5.88
N CYS A 193 -30.65 -14.51 4.86
CA CYS A 193 -31.96 -15.13 4.98
C CYS A 193 -31.87 -16.46 5.74
N ARG A 194 -32.80 -16.72 6.66
CA ARG A 194 -32.83 -18.01 7.39
C ARG A 194 -33.41 -19.17 6.58
N LEU A 195 -34.22 -18.88 5.55
CA LEU A 195 -34.85 -19.89 4.72
C LEU A 195 -33.89 -20.41 3.65
N CYS A 196 -33.45 -19.53 2.74
CA CYS A 196 -32.59 -19.91 1.62
C CYS A 196 -31.08 -19.74 1.89
N GLN A 197 -30.70 -19.25 3.08
CA GLN A 197 -29.30 -19.03 3.50
C GLN A 197 -28.49 -18.03 2.65
N GLN A 198 -29.12 -17.41 1.65
CA GLN A 198 -28.50 -16.40 0.81
C GLN A 198 -28.25 -15.12 1.62
N SER A 199 -27.08 -14.53 1.41
CA SER A 199 -26.71 -13.22 1.97
C SER A 199 -26.72 -12.16 0.89
N GLY A 200 -27.23 -10.97 1.19
CA GLY A 200 -27.26 -9.85 0.26
C GLY A 200 -27.07 -8.51 0.96
N LYS A 201 -26.64 -7.50 0.19
CA LYS A 201 -26.46 -6.13 0.67
C LYS A 201 -27.80 -5.56 1.14
N PHE A 202 -27.83 -5.01 2.35
CA PHE A 202 -28.99 -4.31 2.87
C PHE A 202 -28.89 -2.83 2.49
N GLU A 203 -29.82 -2.36 1.65
CA GLU A 203 -29.80 -1.01 1.08
C GLU A 203 -30.84 -0.08 1.74
N GLY A 204 -31.34 -0.47 2.91
CA GLY A 204 -32.34 0.28 3.67
C GLY A 204 -33.75 -0.25 3.51
N LEU A 205 -34.74 0.63 3.68
CA LEU A 205 -36.17 0.26 3.68
C LEU A 205 -36.70 -0.07 2.27
N ILE A 206 -36.09 0.51 1.24
CA ILE A 206 -36.47 0.32 -0.16
C ILE A 206 -35.22 -0.04 -0.94
N ARG A 207 -35.27 -1.15 -1.67
CA ARG A 207 -34.28 -1.49 -2.68
C ARG A 207 -34.78 -1.02 -4.04
N GLY A 208 -34.01 -0.17 -4.71
CA GLY A 208 -34.30 0.26 -6.07
C GLY A 208 -33.77 -0.74 -7.08
N GLU A 209 -34.65 -1.44 -7.79
CA GLU A 209 -34.25 -2.30 -8.90
C GLU A 209 -35.08 -1.94 -10.13
N ARG A 210 -34.43 -1.35 -11.16
CA ARG A 210 -34.97 -1.08 -12.52
C ARG A 210 -36.48 -0.76 -12.53
N ASP A 211 -36.86 0.40 -11.98
CA ASP A 211 -38.24 0.93 -11.93
C ASP A 211 -39.23 0.27 -10.96
N LYS A 212 -38.77 -0.61 -10.05
CA LYS A 212 -39.62 -1.17 -8.98
C LYS A 212 -39.01 -0.95 -7.60
N ALA A 213 -39.84 -0.42 -6.69
CA ALA A 213 -39.53 -0.31 -5.28
C ALA A 213 -39.80 -1.65 -4.59
N ILE A 214 -38.74 -2.38 -4.24
CA ILE A 214 -38.83 -3.65 -3.52
C ILE A 214 -38.65 -3.36 -2.03
N PRO A 215 -39.54 -3.84 -1.13
CA PRO A 215 -39.33 -3.68 0.31
C PRO A 215 -37.99 -4.30 0.74
N GLY A 216 -37.14 -3.52 1.39
CA GLY A 216 -35.77 -3.94 1.77
C GLY A 216 -35.70 -5.05 2.82
N LEU A 217 -36.85 -5.36 3.46
CA LEU A 217 -37.01 -6.50 4.35
C LEU A 217 -37.30 -7.80 3.62
N MET A 218 -37.47 -7.81 2.29
CA MET A 218 -37.60 -9.06 1.55
C MET A 218 -36.24 -9.68 1.29
N CYS A 219 -36.20 -11.00 1.25
CA CYS A 219 -35.00 -11.73 0.93
C CYS A 219 -34.45 -11.29 -0.44
N PRO A 220 -33.12 -11.09 -0.58
CA PRO A 220 -32.51 -10.68 -1.84
C PRO A 220 -32.59 -11.73 -2.96
N ASN A 221 -32.96 -12.96 -2.63
CA ASN A 221 -33.08 -14.02 -3.60
C ASN A 221 -34.51 -14.01 -4.18
N PRO A 222 -34.69 -13.77 -5.50
CA PRO A 222 -36.03 -13.70 -6.12
C PRO A 222 -36.81 -15.02 -6.04
N THR A 223 -36.12 -16.15 -5.83
CA THR A 223 -36.77 -17.46 -5.63
C THR A 223 -37.28 -17.66 -4.20
N CYS A 224 -36.76 -16.90 -3.24
CA CYS A 224 -37.13 -16.94 -1.84
C CYS A 224 -37.93 -15.68 -1.53
N ASN A 225 -39.25 -15.72 -1.72
CA ASN A 225 -40.14 -14.58 -1.47
C ASN A 225 -40.47 -14.38 0.02
N GLU A 226 -39.51 -14.69 0.89
CA GLU A 226 -39.67 -14.68 2.35
C GLU A 226 -39.26 -13.34 2.95
N THR A 227 -39.97 -12.93 3.99
CA THR A 227 -39.66 -11.70 4.73
C THR A 227 -38.58 -11.95 5.77
N LEU A 228 -37.54 -11.12 5.78
CA LEU A 228 -36.47 -11.17 6.75
C LEU A 228 -37.02 -10.74 8.12
N SER A 229 -37.11 -11.70 9.04
CA SER A 229 -37.52 -11.42 10.42
C SER A 229 -36.63 -10.35 11.07
N VAL A 230 -37.26 -9.32 11.64
CA VAL A 230 -36.59 -8.21 12.35
C VAL A 230 -35.71 -8.73 13.49
N HIS A 231 -36.12 -9.80 14.18
CA HIS A 231 -35.32 -10.44 15.23
C HIS A 231 -34.03 -11.03 14.68
N SER A 232 -34.09 -11.65 13.49
CA SER A 232 -32.91 -12.19 12.81
C SER A 232 -31.98 -11.06 12.37
N LEU A 233 -32.52 -10.00 11.77
CA LEU A 233 -31.75 -8.83 11.35
C LEU A 233 -31.08 -8.15 12.54
N ARG A 234 -31.80 -7.94 13.64
CA ARG A 234 -31.26 -7.37 14.87
C ARG A 234 -30.10 -8.20 15.42
N ALA A 235 -30.25 -9.52 15.49
CA ALA A 235 -29.19 -10.40 15.96
C ALA A 235 -27.95 -10.34 15.03
N GLN A 236 -28.15 -10.37 13.71
CA GLN A 236 -27.07 -10.26 12.73
C GLN A 236 -26.35 -8.90 12.82
N LEU A 237 -27.12 -7.82 12.91
CA LEU A 237 -26.57 -6.47 13.03
C LEU A 237 -25.76 -6.30 14.32
N LEU A 238 -26.26 -6.80 15.45
CA LEU A 238 -25.52 -6.78 16.73
C LEU A 238 -24.20 -7.54 16.64
N MET A 239 -24.17 -8.67 15.93
CA MET A 239 -22.93 -9.44 15.73
C MET A 239 -21.93 -8.67 14.87
N VAL A 240 -22.39 -8.02 13.81
CA VAL A 240 -21.54 -7.19 12.94
C VAL A 240 -20.97 -6.00 13.72
N ILE A 241 -21.80 -5.26 14.46
CA ILE A 241 -21.37 -4.14 15.30
C ILE A 241 -20.32 -4.60 16.30
N ARG A 242 -20.57 -5.70 17.02
CA ARG A 242 -19.60 -6.26 17.98
C ARG A 242 -18.27 -6.63 17.32
N ASN A 243 -18.31 -7.13 16.09
CA ASN A 243 -17.09 -7.46 15.35
C ASN A 243 -16.30 -6.20 14.95
N HIS A 244 -16.96 -5.13 14.52
CA HIS A 244 -16.29 -3.85 14.23
C HIS A 244 -15.71 -3.21 15.49
N VAL A 245 -16.47 -3.22 16.59
CA VAL A 245 -15.98 -2.76 17.90
C VAL A 245 -14.75 -3.56 18.32
N LYS A 246 -14.78 -4.89 18.19
CA LYS A 246 -13.62 -5.74 18.46
C LYS A 246 -12.43 -5.36 17.58
N ARG A 247 -12.62 -5.21 16.27
CA ARG A 247 -11.55 -4.83 15.31
C ARG A 247 -10.92 -3.48 15.65
N TYR A 248 -11.73 -2.52 16.11
CA TYR A 248 -11.23 -1.24 16.62
C TYR A 248 -10.38 -1.42 17.88
N TYR A 249 -10.89 -2.16 18.88
CA TYR A 249 -10.19 -2.40 20.15
C TYR A 249 -8.99 -3.36 20.04
N GLU A 250 -8.83 -4.07 18.93
CA GLU A 250 -7.59 -4.82 18.66
C GLU A 250 -6.37 -3.89 18.59
N GLY A 251 -6.56 -2.60 18.27
CA GLY A 251 -5.55 -1.56 18.40
C GLY A 251 -4.38 -1.72 17.42
N TRP A 252 -4.65 -2.31 16.25
CA TRP A 252 -3.65 -2.44 15.20
C TRP A 252 -3.20 -1.06 14.71
N MET A 253 -1.89 -0.88 14.64
CA MET A 253 -1.26 0.31 14.11
C MET A 253 -0.36 -0.06 12.93
N VAL A 254 -0.29 0.82 11.96
CA VAL A 254 0.51 0.71 10.73
C VAL A 254 1.41 1.94 10.61
N CYS A 255 2.66 1.73 10.24
CA CYS A 255 3.61 2.81 9.94
C CYS A 255 3.18 3.58 8.69
N ASP A 256 3.24 4.91 8.72
CA ASP A 256 2.97 5.79 7.58
C ASP A 256 4.05 5.72 6.48
N ASP A 257 5.27 5.30 6.82
CA ASP A 257 6.35 5.14 5.87
C ASP A 257 6.10 3.89 5.01
N THR A 258 5.81 4.11 3.74
CA THR A 258 5.54 3.07 2.73
C THR A 258 6.73 2.13 2.52
N ALA A 259 7.96 2.55 2.85
CA ALA A 259 9.13 1.68 2.83
C ALA A 259 9.22 0.78 4.06
N CYS A 260 8.59 1.15 5.17
CA CYS A 260 8.58 0.38 6.41
C CYS A 260 7.42 -0.61 6.47
N GLY A 261 6.18 -0.13 6.29
CA GLY A 261 4.97 -0.97 6.31
C GLY A 261 4.75 -1.77 7.60
N ALA A 262 5.44 -1.44 8.69
CA ALA A 262 5.35 -2.19 9.94
C ALA A 262 3.94 -2.14 10.54
N LYS A 263 3.39 -3.31 10.85
CA LYS A 263 2.08 -3.48 11.51
C LYS A 263 2.26 -4.08 12.89
N THR A 264 1.82 -3.38 13.93
CA THR A 264 1.97 -3.82 15.32
C THR A 264 0.82 -3.34 16.20
N ARG A 265 0.61 -4.02 17.33
CA ARG A 265 -0.32 -3.60 18.40
C ARG A 265 0.39 -2.89 19.55
N MET A 266 1.73 -2.89 19.55
CA MET A 266 2.54 -2.28 20.59
C MET A 266 2.74 -0.80 20.28
N MET A 267 2.47 0.06 21.26
CA MET A 267 2.68 1.50 21.15
C MET A 267 4.02 1.89 21.76
N SER A 268 4.72 2.85 21.16
CA SER A 268 5.92 3.43 21.75
C SER A 268 5.56 4.25 22.99
N VAL A 269 6.41 4.20 24.02
CA VAL A 269 6.25 5.01 25.24
C VAL A 269 6.28 6.51 24.90
N TYR A 270 7.04 6.92 23.89
CA TYR A 270 7.17 8.30 23.43
C TYR A 270 6.15 8.68 22.35
N GLY A 271 4.98 8.05 22.36
CA GLY A 271 3.85 8.38 21.48
C GLY A 271 3.84 7.56 20.19
N ARG A 272 3.68 8.23 19.04
CA ARG A 272 3.35 7.59 17.76
C ARG A 272 4.56 7.14 16.94
N ARG A 273 5.77 7.00 17.49
CA ARG A 273 6.95 6.60 16.68
C ARG A 273 6.88 5.12 16.28
N CYS A 274 7.29 4.81 15.05
CA CYS A 274 7.48 3.43 14.58
C CYS A 274 8.48 2.66 15.45
N LEU A 275 8.15 1.40 15.75
CA LEU A 275 8.99 0.51 16.55
C LEU A 275 10.10 -0.17 15.74
N SER A 276 10.03 -0.12 14.41
CA SER A 276 11.07 -0.71 13.56
C SER A 276 12.38 0.06 13.67
N ALA A 277 13.47 -0.66 13.92
CA ALA A 277 14.80 -0.10 14.06
C ALA A 277 15.21 0.70 12.82
N GLY A 278 15.57 1.96 13.01
CA GLY A 278 15.98 2.88 11.93
C GLY A 278 14.83 3.56 11.19
N CYS A 279 13.56 3.22 11.48
CA CYS A 279 12.41 3.93 10.91
C CYS A 279 12.09 5.19 11.74
N ARG A 280 11.91 6.33 11.05
CA ARG A 280 11.47 7.59 11.65
C ARG A 280 9.98 7.88 11.40
N GLY A 281 9.26 6.91 10.84
CA GLY A 281 7.84 7.00 10.54
C GLY A 281 6.97 7.04 11.80
N THR A 282 5.72 7.44 11.58
CA THR A 282 4.67 7.58 12.59
C THR A 282 3.67 6.43 12.46
N MET A 283 3.36 5.77 13.56
CA MET A 283 2.32 4.76 13.68
C MET A 283 0.95 5.42 13.71
N LYS A 284 0.05 4.94 12.87
CA LYS A 284 -1.37 5.33 12.80
C LYS A 284 -2.24 4.10 13.05
N TYR A 285 -3.38 4.27 13.72
CA TYR A 285 -4.35 3.18 13.84
C TYR A 285 -4.86 2.75 12.47
N GLU A 286 -4.93 1.44 12.25
CA GLU A 286 -5.49 0.83 11.04
C GLU A 286 -6.99 1.12 10.90
N VAL A 287 -7.70 1.16 12.04
CA VAL A 287 -9.11 1.53 12.11
C VAL A 287 -9.20 2.83 12.90
N ARG A 288 -9.68 3.90 12.25
CA ARG A 288 -9.90 5.19 12.88
C ARG A 288 -11.39 5.38 13.18
N LEU A 289 -11.67 6.04 14.29
CA LEU A 289 -12.91 6.77 14.46
C LEU A 289 -12.62 8.14 13.86
N GLU A 290 -13.21 8.40 12.70
CA GLU A 290 -13.37 9.78 12.21
C GLU A 290 -14.57 10.40 12.93
#